data_AF-A0A8T1A6X4-F1
#
_entry.id   AF-A0A8T1A6X4-F1
#
_cell.length_a   1.000
_cell.length_b   1.000
_cell.length_c   1.000
_cell.angle_alpha   90.00
_cell.angle_beta   90.00
_cell.angle_gamma   90.00
#
_symmetry.space_group_name_H-M   'P 1'
#
loop_
_entity.id
_entity.type
_entity.pdbx_description
1 polymer ?
#
loop_
_entity_poly.entity_id
_entity_poly.type
_entity_poly.pdbx_seq_one_letter_code
_entity_poly.pdbx_strand_id
1 'polypeptide(L)'
;MVVSIILVSVLILWTSIHMSTKLFTETFSITNSKVLSQIKTNFESFNDAIAAVSNNVSQSGAIRGYLSEGEGDSLTMAKSYYNMRETMDRIQSITESYEVGITISGINGRTYSTDRSHLHLSADELKEQPITLEAAASPNRIIFDDYQTNDETAGQMISATKALTDRAENRLYGTLYVTMRENAFRQFYSSFTSRGNDVVILNDAEK
;
A
#
# COMPACT_ATOMS: atom_id res chain seq x y z
N MET A 1 18.04 -50.95 43.44
CA MET A 1 16.74 -50.96 42.73
C MET A 1 16.08 -49.59 42.67
N VAL A 2 15.92 -48.87 43.78
CA VAL A 2 15.25 -47.54 43.77
C VAL A 2 16.07 -46.47 43.03
N VAL A 3 17.39 -46.44 43.25
CA VAL A 3 18.32 -45.49 42.60
C VAL A 3 18.31 -45.62 41.08
N SER A 4 18.27 -46.85 40.55
CA SER A 4 18.20 -47.10 39.11
C SER A 4 16.88 -46.65 38.49
N ILE A 5 15.77 -46.80 39.21
CA ILE A 5 14.45 -46.33 38.75
C ILE A 5 14.44 -44.80 38.68
N ILE A 6 14.92 -44.13 39.74
CA ILE A 6 15.00 -42.66 39.78
C ILE A 6 15.86 -42.13 38.64
N LEU A 7 17.04 -42.73 38.40
CA LEU A 7 17.96 -42.32 37.34
C LEU A 7 17.30 -42.42 35.95
N VAL A 8 16.61 -43.53 35.68
CA VAL A 8 15.92 -43.77 34.40
C VAL A 8 14.77 -42.78 34.23
N SER A 9 13.99 -42.52 35.28
CA SER A 9 12.90 -41.53 35.23
C SER A 9 13.40 -40.12 34.93
N VAL A 10 14.52 -39.70 35.53
CA VAL A 10 15.13 -38.38 35.27
C VAL A 10 15.65 -38.29 33.83
N LEU A 11 16.28 -39.35 33.32
CA LEU A 11 16.76 -39.40 31.93
C LEU A 11 15.61 -39.34 30.90
N ILE A 12 14.50 -40.03 31.17
CA ILE A 12 13.31 -40.00 30.32
C ILE A 12 12.69 -38.60 30.34
N LEU A 13 12.55 -37.98 31.51
CA LEU A 13 12.04 -36.61 31.65
C LEU A 13 12.92 -35.60 30.90
N TRP A 14 14.24 -35.69 31.07
CA TRP A 14 15.20 -34.84 30.36
C TRP A 14 15.06 -34.97 28.84
N THR A 15 15.05 -36.22 28.35
CA THR A 15 14.95 -36.50 26.91
C THR A 15 13.61 -36.01 26.35
N SER A 16 12.52 -36.23 27.09
CA SER A 16 11.19 -35.77 26.69
C SER A 16 11.11 -34.25 26.62
N ILE A 17 11.62 -33.53 27.62
CA ILE A 17 11.64 -32.06 27.62
C ILE A 17 12.46 -31.56 26.44
N HIS A 18 13.68 -32.08 26.25
CA HIS A 18 14.56 -31.62 25.18
C HIS A 18 13.98 -31.90 23.78
N MET A 19 13.34 -33.07 23.59
CA MET A 19 12.66 -33.43 22.35
C MET A 19 11.45 -32.51 22.10
N SER A 20 10.62 -32.29 23.13
CA SER A 20 9.44 -31.43 23.04
C SER A 20 9.82 -29.97 22.77
N THR A 21 10.84 -29.43 23.44
CA THR A 21 11.32 -28.06 23.19
C THR A 21 11.87 -27.91 21.78
N LYS A 22 12.63 -28.90 21.28
CA LYS A 22 13.15 -28.86 19.91
C LYS A 22 12.02 -28.90 18.89
N LEU A 23 11.08 -29.83 19.02
CA LEU A 23 9.93 -29.94 18.12
C LEU A 23 9.05 -28.68 18.17
N PHE A 24 8.82 -28.13 19.36
CA PHE A 24 8.07 -26.88 19.51
C PHE A 24 8.78 -25.73 18.82
N THR A 25 10.09 -25.57 19.04
CA THR A 25 10.88 -24.49 18.43
C THR A 25 10.94 -24.63 16.90
N GLU A 26 11.19 -25.83 16.38
CA GLU A 26 11.21 -26.09 14.94
C GLU A 26 9.84 -25.85 14.32
N THR A 27 8.77 -26.39 14.91
CA THR A 27 7.41 -26.24 14.38
C THR A 27 6.94 -24.79 14.44
N PHE A 28 7.23 -24.08 15.54
CA PHE A 28 6.89 -22.66 15.71
C PHE A 28 7.66 -21.80 14.71
N SER A 29 8.98 -22.04 14.55
CA SER A 29 9.81 -21.33 13.58
C SER A 29 9.36 -21.56 12.13
N ILE A 30 9.08 -22.81 11.76
CA ILE A 30 8.58 -23.17 10.42
C ILE A 30 7.21 -22.53 10.15
N THR A 31 6.30 -22.60 11.12
CA THR A 31 4.95 -22.01 11.00
C THR A 31 5.04 -20.51 10.85
N ASN A 32 5.82 -19.83 11.69
CA ASN A 32 5.98 -18.38 11.63
C ASN A 32 6.69 -17.94 10.36
N SER A 33 7.70 -18.67 9.89
CA SER A 33 8.36 -18.41 8.60
C SER A 33 7.36 -18.52 7.44
N LYS A 34 6.49 -19.53 7.46
CA LYS A 34 5.43 -19.70 6.45
C LYS A 34 4.38 -18.58 6.51
N VAL A 35 3.99 -18.16 7.70
CA VAL A 35 3.09 -17.03 7.93
C VAL A 35 3.71 -15.73 7.40
N LEU A 36 4.94 -15.42 7.77
CA LEU A 36 5.66 -14.24 7.30
C LEU A 36 5.83 -14.26 5.78
N SER A 37 6.10 -15.43 5.19
CA SER A 37 6.15 -15.58 3.74
C SER A 37 4.82 -15.27 3.07
N GLN A 38 3.68 -15.69 3.63
CA GLN A 38 2.37 -15.38 3.09
C GLN A 38 2.05 -13.90 3.21
N ILE A 39 2.36 -13.29 4.36
CA ILE A 39 2.21 -11.85 4.57
C ILE A 39 3.06 -11.08 3.53
N LYS A 40 4.32 -11.47 3.34
CA LYS A 40 5.20 -10.89 2.31
C LYS A 40 4.62 -11.02 0.90
N THR A 41 4.13 -12.20 0.52
CA THR A 41 3.51 -12.40 -0.79
C THR A 41 2.26 -11.55 -0.99
N ASN A 42 1.44 -11.35 0.05
CA ASN A 42 0.30 -10.45 -0.01
C ASN A 42 0.74 -9.00 -0.24
N PHE A 43 1.77 -8.54 0.47
CA PHE A 43 2.35 -7.20 0.28
C PHE A 43 2.97 -7.01 -1.10
N GLU A 44 3.71 -8.00 -1.60
CA GLU A 44 4.27 -7.98 -2.96
C GLU A 44 3.17 -7.88 -4.01
N SER A 45 2.11 -8.68 -3.89
CA SER A 45 0.97 -8.65 -4.81
C SER A 45 0.26 -7.28 -4.79
N PHE A 46 0.09 -6.70 -3.60
CA PHE A 46 -0.48 -5.36 -3.45
C PHE A 46 0.41 -4.28 -4.09
N ASN A 47 1.71 -4.32 -3.83
CA ASN A 47 2.67 -3.39 -4.42
C ASN A 47 2.75 -3.52 -5.95
N ASP A 48 2.67 -4.75 -6.48
CA ASP A 48 2.61 -5.01 -7.92
C ASP A 48 1.34 -4.41 -8.54
N ALA A 49 0.19 -4.51 -7.85
CA ALA A 49 -1.05 -3.89 -8.29
C ALA A 49 -0.94 -2.35 -8.31
N ILE A 50 -0.36 -1.73 -7.27
CA ILE A 50 -0.10 -0.27 -7.24
C ILE A 50 0.85 0.13 -8.38
N ALA A 51 1.93 -0.64 -8.60
CA ALA A 51 2.87 -0.38 -9.67
C ALA A 51 2.20 -0.49 -11.05
N ALA A 52 1.32 -1.46 -11.24
CA ALA A 52 0.53 -1.62 -12.46
C ALA A 52 -0.41 -0.43 -12.67
N VAL A 53 -1.15 0.00 -11.65
CA VAL A 53 -1.98 1.22 -11.69
C VAL A 53 -1.13 2.43 -12.07
N SER A 54 -0.02 2.64 -11.36
CA SER A 54 0.88 3.78 -11.59
C SER A 54 1.42 3.81 -13.01
N ASN A 55 1.82 2.65 -13.54
CA ASN A 55 2.30 2.53 -14.92
C ASN A 55 1.21 2.83 -15.95
N ASN A 56 -0.02 2.32 -15.75
CA ASN A 56 -1.14 2.59 -16.65
C ASN A 56 -1.56 4.06 -16.61
N VAL A 57 -1.59 4.67 -15.43
CA VAL A 57 -1.86 6.11 -15.26
C VAL A 57 -0.80 6.94 -15.98
N SER A 58 0.48 6.65 -15.74
CA SER A 58 1.61 7.41 -16.30
C SER A 58 1.71 7.31 -17.83
N GLN A 59 1.23 6.21 -18.42
CA GLN A 59 1.28 5.95 -19.87
C GLN A 59 0.00 6.40 -20.60
N SER A 60 -1.05 6.75 -19.87
CA SER A 60 -2.32 7.15 -20.48
C SER A 60 -2.26 8.57 -21.03
N GLY A 61 -2.40 8.70 -22.35
CA GLY A 61 -2.56 9.99 -23.01
C GLY A 61 -3.82 10.74 -22.58
N ALA A 62 -4.91 10.03 -22.28
CA ALA A 62 -6.16 10.64 -21.83
C ALA A 62 -6.02 11.28 -20.44
N ILE A 63 -5.32 10.59 -19.52
CA ILE A 63 -5.04 11.13 -18.18
C ILE A 63 -4.07 12.31 -18.29
N ARG A 64 -3.00 12.18 -19.06
CA ARG A 64 -2.06 13.27 -19.29
C ARG A 64 -2.76 14.51 -19.86
N GLY A 65 -3.61 14.34 -20.88
CA GLY A 65 -4.39 15.44 -21.47
C GLY A 65 -5.25 16.12 -20.41
N TYR A 66 -6.04 15.36 -19.66
CA TYR A 66 -6.88 15.90 -18.60
C TYR A 66 -6.11 16.71 -17.54
N LEU A 67 -4.91 16.26 -17.13
CA LEU A 67 -4.09 16.86 -16.07
C LEU A 67 -3.22 18.05 -16.53
N SER A 68 -2.95 18.16 -17.84
CA SER A 68 -2.04 19.18 -18.38
C SER A 68 -2.69 20.18 -19.33
N GLU A 69 -3.83 19.84 -19.95
CA GLU A 69 -4.58 20.75 -20.81
C GLU A 69 -5.12 21.93 -20.00
N GLY A 70 -4.95 23.13 -20.56
CA GLY A 70 -5.50 24.37 -20.00
C GLY A 70 -7.02 24.48 -20.18
N GLU A 71 -7.53 25.68 -19.96
CA GLU A 71 -8.93 26.02 -20.30
C GLU A 71 -9.11 25.96 -21.82
N GLY A 72 -10.14 25.25 -22.27
CA GLY A 72 -10.47 25.09 -23.68
C GLY A 72 -11.98 25.10 -23.88
N ASP A 73 -12.42 24.91 -25.13
CA ASP A 73 -13.84 24.83 -25.46
C ASP A 73 -14.56 23.74 -24.63
N SER A 74 -15.79 24.03 -24.20
CA SER A 74 -16.58 23.17 -23.32
C SER A 74 -16.72 21.75 -23.86
N LEU A 75 -16.79 21.58 -25.18
CA LEU A 75 -16.88 20.26 -25.81
C LEU A 75 -15.58 19.46 -25.68
N THR A 76 -14.43 20.12 -25.84
CA THR A 76 -13.11 19.51 -25.67
C THR A 76 -12.91 19.08 -24.22
N MET A 77 -13.32 19.92 -23.27
CA MET A 77 -13.24 19.60 -21.84
C MET A 77 -14.14 18.42 -21.45
N ALA A 78 -15.37 18.38 -21.96
CA ALA A 78 -16.27 17.26 -21.72
C ALA A 78 -15.71 15.93 -22.26
N LYS A 79 -15.12 15.95 -23.47
CA LYS A 79 -14.47 14.77 -24.06
C LYS A 79 -13.23 14.32 -23.28
N SER A 80 -12.38 15.28 -22.88
CA SER A 80 -11.18 15.02 -22.08
C SER A 80 -11.54 14.37 -20.75
N TYR A 81 -12.56 14.89 -20.05
CA TYR A 81 -13.09 14.29 -18.82
C TYR A 81 -13.67 12.90 -19.04
N TYR A 82 -14.49 12.70 -20.08
CA TYR A 82 -15.09 11.40 -20.36
C TYR A 82 -14.04 10.32 -20.66
N ASN A 83 -13.07 10.62 -21.54
CA ASN A 83 -12.00 9.68 -21.90
C ASN A 83 -11.12 9.35 -20.70
N MET A 84 -10.81 10.35 -19.87
CA MET A 84 -10.07 10.16 -18.63
C MET A 84 -10.84 9.25 -17.67
N ARG A 85 -12.14 9.51 -17.45
CA ARG A 85 -13.00 8.69 -16.58
C ARG A 85 -13.06 7.25 -17.06
N GLU A 86 -13.32 7.01 -18.35
CA GLU A 86 -13.38 5.65 -18.91
C GLU A 86 -12.02 4.93 -18.79
N THR A 87 -10.91 5.65 -18.92
CA THR A 87 -9.58 5.09 -18.70
C THR A 87 -9.34 4.78 -17.23
N MET A 88 -9.78 5.65 -16.33
CA MET A 88 -9.62 5.45 -14.89
C MET A 88 -10.49 4.31 -14.37
N ASP A 89 -11.72 4.15 -14.86
CA ASP A 89 -12.60 3.03 -14.52
C ASP A 89 -11.95 1.69 -14.91
N ARG A 90 -11.28 1.63 -16.07
CA ARG A 90 -10.47 0.46 -16.47
C ARG A 90 -9.27 0.23 -15.56
N ILE A 91 -8.58 1.30 -15.15
CA ILE A 91 -7.43 1.19 -14.24
C ILE A 91 -7.86 0.76 -12.83
N GLN A 92 -9.00 1.24 -12.34
CA GLN A 92 -9.55 0.88 -11.03
C GLN A 92 -9.80 -0.63 -10.91
N SER A 93 -10.17 -1.29 -12.02
CA SER A 93 -10.36 -2.75 -12.05
C SER A 93 -9.11 -3.56 -11.67
N ILE A 94 -7.91 -3.00 -11.84
CA ILE A 94 -6.64 -3.64 -11.43
C ILE A 94 -6.60 -3.81 -9.90
N THR A 95 -7.24 -2.90 -9.17
CA THR A 95 -7.25 -2.87 -7.71
C THR A 95 -8.61 -3.23 -7.10
N GLU A 96 -9.54 -3.80 -7.87
CA GLU A 96 -10.88 -4.18 -7.38
C GLU A 96 -10.86 -5.14 -6.18
N SER A 97 -9.82 -5.97 -6.07
CA SER A 97 -9.62 -6.87 -4.93
C SER A 97 -9.12 -6.16 -3.66
N TYR A 98 -8.82 -4.87 -3.73
CA TYR A 98 -8.29 -4.08 -2.63
C TYR A 98 -9.19 -2.86 -2.37
N GLU A 99 -9.40 -2.54 -1.10
CA GLU A 99 -10.18 -1.35 -0.71
C GLU A 99 -9.30 -0.09 -0.81
N VAL A 100 -9.06 0.38 -2.04
CA VAL A 100 -8.23 1.55 -2.34
C VAL A 100 -8.97 2.66 -3.09
N GLY A 101 -8.66 3.89 -2.74
CA GLY A 101 -9.04 5.09 -3.50
C GLY A 101 -7.89 5.54 -4.39
N ILE A 102 -8.17 5.78 -5.67
CA ILE A 102 -7.20 6.33 -6.63
C ILE A 102 -7.56 7.79 -6.86
N THR A 103 -6.61 8.69 -6.58
CA THR A 103 -6.75 10.13 -6.83
C THR A 103 -5.61 10.64 -7.70
N ILE A 104 -5.93 11.45 -8.69
CA ILE A 104 -4.96 12.15 -9.55
C ILE A 104 -5.15 13.66 -9.43
N SER A 105 -4.04 14.39 -9.39
CA SER A 105 -4.01 15.85 -9.34
C SER A 105 -3.10 16.41 -10.42
N GLY A 106 -3.60 17.35 -11.22
CA GLY A 106 -2.89 17.94 -12.35
C GLY A 106 -2.21 19.25 -11.99
N ILE A 107 -1.21 19.63 -12.79
CA ILE A 107 -0.59 20.97 -12.69
C ILE A 107 -1.58 22.09 -13.04
N ASN A 108 -2.63 21.77 -13.80
CA ASN A 108 -3.74 22.68 -14.11
C ASN A 108 -4.75 22.86 -12.95
N GLY A 109 -4.51 22.23 -11.79
CA GLY A 109 -5.38 22.29 -10.61
C GLY A 109 -6.59 21.36 -10.67
N ARG A 110 -6.77 20.58 -11.74
CA ARG A 110 -7.85 19.58 -11.82
C ARG A 110 -7.51 18.35 -11.01
N THR A 111 -8.51 17.81 -10.34
CA THR A 111 -8.41 16.58 -9.56
C THR A 111 -9.53 15.61 -9.93
N TYR A 112 -9.19 14.32 -9.97
CA TYR A 112 -10.16 13.24 -10.09
C TYR A 112 -9.88 12.20 -9.03
N SER A 113 -10.94 11.70 -8.38
CA SER A 113 -10.85 10.64 -7.38
C SER A 113 -11.92 9.58 -7.67
N THR A 114 -11.53 8.30 -7.62
CA THR A 114 -12.46 7.17 -7.77
C THR A 114 -13.37 7.02 -6.56
N ASP A 115 -12.88 7.39 -5.38
CA ASP A 115 -13.64 7.42 -4.13
C ASP A 115 -13.22 8.62 -3.28
N ARG A 116 -14.12 9.60 -3.18
CA ARG A 116 -13.90 10.83 -2.43
C ARG A 116 -13.84 10.62 -0.91
N SER A 117 -14.25 9.46 -0.40
CA SER A 117 -14.13 9.14 1.02
C SER A 117 -12.72 8.74 1.43
N HIS A 118 -11.81 8.49 0.47
CA HIS A 118 -10.44 8.06 0.75
C HIS A 118 -9.44 9.23 0.79
N LEU A 119 -9.76 10.40 0.25
CA LEU A 119 -8.88 11.57 0.29
C LEU A 119 -9.69 12.86 0.44
N HIS A 120 -9.66 13.40 1.65
CA HIS A 120 -10.45 14.59 2.03
C HIS A 120 -9.72 15.92 1.77
N LEU A 121 -8.45 15.88 1.34
CA LEU A 121 -7.66 17.07 1.06
C LEU A 121 -7.99 17.67 -0.30
N SER A 122 -8.01 19.00 -0.34
CA SER A 122 -8.07 19.75 -1.60
C SER A 122 -6.78 19.58 -2.43
N ALA A 123 -6.89 19.90 -3.72
CA ALA A 123 -5.77 19.84 -4.66
C ALA A 123 -4.55 20.66 -4.21
N ASP A 124 -4.79 21.78 -3.52
CA ASP A 124 -3.73 22.69 -3.09
C ASP A 124 -3.09 22.20 -1.79
N GLU A 125 -3.86 21.68 -0.85
CA GLU A 125 -3.32 21.03 0.35
C GLU A 125 -2.46 19.81 0.01
N LEU A 126 -2.85 19.03 -1.01
CA LEU A 126 -2.08 17.88 -1.47
C LEU A 126 -0.72 18.27 -2.05
N LYS A 127 -0.60 19.43 -2.70
CA LYS A 127 0.69 19.89 -3.27
C LYS A 127 1.70 20.24 -2.18
N GLU A 128 1.22 20.70 -1.04
CA GLU A 128 2.06 21.10 0.10
C GLU A 128 2.44 19.93 1.01
N GLN A 129 1.81 18.76 0.83
CA GLN A 129 2.13 17.58 1.63
C GLN A 129 3.59 17.14 1.41
N PRO A 130 4.32 16.76 2.49
CA PRO A 130 5.70 16.27 2.39
C PRO A 130 5.86 15.11 1.39
N ILE A 131 4.93 14.15 1.40
CA ILE A 131 4.93 13.00 0.48
C ILE A 131 4.89 13.43 -1.00
N THR A 132 4.17 14.51 -1.32
CA THR A 132 4.05 15.03 -2.69
C THR A 132 5.33 15.70 -3.13
N LEU A 133 5.96 16.47 -2.24
CA LEU A 133 7.26 17.09 -2.48
C LEU A 133 8.35 16.03 -2.67
N GLU A 134 8.33 14.98 -1.86
CA GLU A 134 9.26 13.86 -1.99
C GLU A 134 9.05 13.09 -3.31
N ALA A 135 7.79 12.79 -3.65
CA ALA A 135 7.46 12.12 -4.91
C ALA A 135 7.89 12.96 -6.12
N ALA A 136 7.73 14.29 -6.06
CA ALA A 136 8.20 15.21 -7.09
C ALA A 136 9.74 15.23 -7.21
N ALA A 137 10.46 15.13 -6.09
CA ALA A 137 11.92 15.03 -6.09
C ALA A 137 12.42 13.68 -6.65
N SER A 138 11.59 12.64 -6.64
CA SER A 138 11.96 11.29 -7.04
C SER A 138 10.90 10.60 -7.92
N PRO A 139 10.67 11.11 -9.14
CA PRO A 139 9.54 10.70 -9.99
C PRO A 139 9.58 9.24 -10.47
N ASN A 140 10.75 8.61 -10.42
CA ASN A 140 10.93 7.23 -10.83
C ASN A 140 10.48 6.21 -9.78
N ARG A 141 10.23 6.62 -8.53
CA ARG A 141 9.79 5.72 -7.44
C ARG A 141 8.38 6.05 -6.96
N ILE A 142 7.76 5.08 -6.30
CA ILE A 142 6.51 5.24 -5.55
C ILE A 142 6.91 5.46 -4.10
N ILE A 143 6.42 6.52 -3.48
CA ILE A 143 6.66 6.83 -2.06
C ILE A 143 5.48 6.30 -1.27
N PHE A 144 5.76 5.57 -0.19
CA PHE A 144 4.74 5.16 0.76
C PHE A 144 4.90 6.03 2.01
N ASP A 145 3.79 6.55 2.51
CA ASP A 145 3.76 7.28 3.77
C ASP A 145 2.44 6.99 4.50
N ASP A 146 2.45 7.19 5.81
CA ASP A 146 1.22 7.23 6.58
C ASP A 146 0.66 8.66 6.56
N TYR A 147 -0.61 8.75 6.20
CA TYR A 147 -1.34 10.00 6.16
C TYR A 147 -2.35 10.00 7.31
N GLN A 148 -2.14 10.90 8.27
CA GLN A 148 -3.14 11.20 9.30
C GLN A 148 -3.99 12.37 8.84
N THR A 149 -5.28 12.10 8.65
CA THR A 149 -6.25 13.16 8.44
C THR A 149 -6.64 13.79 9.79
N ASN A 150 -6.86 15.11 9.81
CA ASN A 150 -7.43 15.80 10.97
C ASN A 150 -8.93 15.47 11.17
N ASP A 151 -9.52 14.72 10.24
CA ASP A 151 -10.89 14.24 10.34
C ASP A 151 -10.94 12.96 11.18
N GLU A 152 -11.47 13.07 12.41
CA GLU A 152 -11.61 11.96 13.37
C GLU A 152 -12.37 10.75 12.79
N THR A 153 -13.14 10.95 11.71
CA THR A 153 -13.91 9.88 11.06
C THR A 153 -13.15 9.09 9.98
N ALA A 154 -12.10 9.67 9.39
CA ALA A 154 -11.37 9.03 8.30
C ALA A 154 -10.18 8.18 8.77
N GLY A 155 -9.72 8.36 10.01
CA GLY A 155 -8.70 7.52 10.65
C GLY A 155 -7.32 7.61 9.97
N GLN A 156 -6.42 6.71 10.36
CA GLN A 156 -5.09 6.60 9.74
C GLN A 156 -5.21 5.94 8.36
N MET A 157 -4.51 6.49 7.38
CA MET A 157 -4.48 6.01 6.01
C MET A 157 -3.04 5.78 5.57
N ILE A 158 -2.86 4.85 4.64
CA ILE A 158 -1.59 4.63 3.96
C ILE A 158 -1.75 5.17 2.54
N SER A 159 -0.80 6.00 2.12
CA SER A 159 -0.78 6.60 0.78
C SER A 159 0.44 6.12 0.02
N ALA A 160 0.22 5.64 -1.20
CA ALA A 160 1.26 5.41 -2.20
C ALA A 160 1.21 6.53 -3.24
N THR A 161 2.23 7.39 -3.25
CA THR A 161 2.28 8.60 -4.08
C THR A 161 3.36 8.51 -5.14
N LYS A 162 3.01 8.95 -6.35
CA LYS A 162 3.91 8.95 -7.51
C LYS A 162 3.75 10.25 -8.29
N ALA A 163 4.85 10.93 -8.54
CA ALA A 163 4.89 12.03 -9.50
C ALA A 163 4.74 11.51 -10.94
N LEU A 164 3.83 12.14 -11.69
CA LEU A 164 3.57 11.84 -13.09
C LEU A 164 4.37 12.82 -13.96
N THR A 165 5.41 12.30 -14.61
CA THR A 165 6.32 13.09 -15.46
C THR A 165 6.25 12.66 -16.92
N ASP A 166 6.40 13.63 -17.82
CA ASP A 166 6.62 13.31 -19.24
C ASP A 166 8.02 12.71 -19.41
N ARG A 167 8.11 11.53 -20.04
CA ARG A 167 9.38 10.88 -20.33
C ARG A 167 10.25 11.66 -21.32
N ALA A 168 9.63 12.44 -22.22
CA ALA A 168 10.35 13.19 -23.24
C ALA A 168 11.00 14.47 -22.68
N GLU A 169 10.26 15.22 -21.85
CA GLU A 169 10.70 16.52 -21.33
C GLU A 169 11.12 16.49 -19.85
N ASN A 170 10.95 15.35 -19.17
CA ASN A 170 11.13 15.19 -17.72
C ASN A 170 10.35 16.22 -16.88
N ARG A 171 9.19 16.66 -17.39
CA ARG A 171 8.33 17.67 -16.76
C ARG A 171 7.21 17.01 -15.99
N LEU A 172 7.02 17.42 -14.74
CA LEU A 172 5.88 17.05 -13.92
C LEU A 172 4.59 17.61 -14.55
N TYR A 173 3.60 16.76 -14.77
CA TYR A 173 2.27 17.14 -15.24
C TYR A 173 1.17 16.79 -14.24
N GLY A 174 1.47 16.01 -13.21
CA GLY A 174 0.56 15.72 -12.12
C GLY A 174 1.14 14.78 -11.08
N THR A 175 0.30 14.37 -10.14
CA THR A 175 0.64 13.42 -9.08
C THR A 175 -0.49 12.40 -8.95
N LEU A 176 -0.12 11.15 -8.77
CA LEU A 176 -1.01 10.03 -8.45
C LEU A 176 -0.90 9.72 -6.96
N TYR A 177 -2.05 9.52 -6.33
CA TYR A 177 -2.21 9.07 -4.96
C TYR A 177 -3.07 7.81 -4.96
N VAL A 178 -2.56 6.71 -4.41
CA VAL A 178 -3.34 5.50 -4.13
C VAL A 178 -3.43 5.37 -2.62
N THR A 179 -4.65 5.46 -2.10
CA THR A 179 -4.91 5.58 -0.65
C THR A 179 -5.67 4.38 -0.14
N MET A 180 -5.26 3.87 1.01
CA MET A 180 -5.88 2.73 1.68
C MET A 180 -6.13 3.10 3.14
N ARG A 181 -7.27 2.68 3.69
CA ARG A 181 -7.51 2.82 5.13
C ARG A 181 -6.66 1.82 5.92
N GLU A 182 -6.16 2.20 7.08
CA GLU A 182 -5.32 1.33 7.92
C GLU A 182 -6.06 0.03 8.34
N ASN A 183 -7.38 0.08 8.51
CA ASN A 183 -8.18 -1.12 8.79
C ASN A 183 -8.21 -2.12 7.62
N ALA A 184 -8.20 -1.64 6.37
CA ALA A 184 -8.10 -2.48 5.18
C ALA A 184 -6.67 -3.03 5.04
N PHE A 185 -5.66 -2.20 5.30
CA PHE A 185 -4.26 -2.65 5.34
C PHE A 185 -4.02 -3.75 6.38
N ARG A 186 -4.65 -3.64 7.55
CA ARG A 186 -4.59 -4.65 8.61
C ARG A 186 -5.04 -6.05 8.16
N GLN A 187 -5.94 -6.14 7.17
CA GLN A 187 -6.43 -7.42 6.66
C GLN A 187 -5.31 -8.27 6.03
N PHE A 188 -4.20 -7.67 5.60
CA PHE A 188 -3.06 -8.40 5.03
C PHE A 188 -2.37 -9.32 6.03
N TYR A 189 -2.44 -9.01 7.33
CA TYR A 189 -1.78 -9.76 8.39
C TYR A 189 -2.70 -10.23 9.53
N SER A 190 -3.91 -9.68 9.66
CA SER A 190 -4.80 -9.97 10.81
C SER A 190 -5.21 -11.43 10.91
N SER A 191 -5.37 -12.14 9.80
CA SER A 191 -5.70 -13.58 9.78
C SER A 191 -4.61 -14.47 10.38
N PHE A 192 -3.40 -13.92 10.53
CA PHE A 192 -2.24 -14.60 11.10
C PHE A 192 -1.92 -14.18 12.54
N THR A 193 -2.65 -13.18 13.07
CA THR A 193 -2.57 -12.78 14.48
C THR A 193 -3.40 -13.73 15.35
N SER A 194 -2.88 -14.10 16.51
CA SER A 194 -3.57 -14.97 17.47
C SER A 194 -3.15 -14.61 18.89
N ARG A 195 -3.80 -15.19 19.91
CA ARG A 195 -3.42 -14.97 21.33
C ARG A 195 -1.95 -15.25 21.67
N GLY A 196 -1.20 -15.94 20.81
CA GLY A 196 0.24 -16.20 20.98
C GLY A 196 1.11 -15.67 19.84
N ASN A 197 0.57 -14.85 18.92
CA ASN A 197 1.31 -14.31 17.79
C ASN A 197 0.80 -12.91 17.40
N ASP A 198 1.65 -11.91 17.54
CA ASP A 198 1.41 -10.54 17.09
C ASP A 198 2.31 -10.24 15.90
N VAL A 199 1.76 -9.55 14.89
CA VAL A 199 2.52 -9.09 13.73
C VAL A 199 2.65 -7.57 13.82
N VAL A 200 3.87 -7.08 13.69
CA VAL A 200 4.19 -5.65 13.66
C VAL A 200 4.86 -5.34 12.33
N ILE A 201 4.39 -4.28 11.68
CA ILE A 201 4.99 -3.74 10.46
C ILE A 201 5.76 -2.49 10.88
N LEU A 202 7.03 -2.43 10.50
CA LEU A 202 7.93 -1.33 10.84
C LEU A 202 8.33 -0.63 9.55
N ASN A 203 8.30 0.70 9.58
CA ASN A 203 8.97 1.50 8.55
C ASN A 203 10.47 1.53 8.86
N ASP A 204 11.32 1.34 7.85
CA ASP A 204 12.79 1.30 8.02
C ASP A 204 13.35 2.67 8.47
N ALA A 205 12.52 3.73 8.44
CA ALA A 205 12.82 5.06 8.97
C ALA A 205 12.79 5.16 10.51
N GLU A 206 12.24 4.18 11.24
CA GLU A 206 12.21 4.16 12.72
C GLU A 206 13.34 3.30 13.33
N LYS A 207 14.59 3.58 12.96
CA LYS A 207 15.77 3.05 13.66
C LYS A 207 16.36 4.03 14.65
#